data_AF-A0A2W4V1T5-F1
#
_entry.id   AF-A0A2W4V1T5-F1
#
_cell.length_a   1.000
_cell.length_b   1.000
_cell.length_c   1.000
_cell.angle_alpha   90.00
_cell.angle_beta   90.00
_cell.angle_gamma   90.00
#
_symmetry.space_group_name_H-M   'P 1'
#
loop_
_entity.id
_entity.type
_entity.pdbx_description
1 polymer ?
#
loop_
_entity_poly.entity_id
_entity_poly.type
_entity_poly.pdbx_seq_one_letter_code
_entity_poly.pdbx_strand_id
1 'polypeptide(L)'
;MLAFKSKPQIPLEWITLGLVALLYGPLLAHWVEGWLDKSISIQHEYFSHGLLGIPFAAYLVWEKRSRWQALPNQIHWLGLPLLAIAAAFYSSSLVDMINLSLPLLLAGLLLSLKGWAGFKLSVFPWILVLLSTPTQLPYLMEPYILPLQGFIAAVAGFILLQINMDVQVDGIYLSVGNQLVEVAPHCAGLKMLFTSLYMGLILTYWTGLNRSKLRTALFFVGILAVSVVGNIVRNATLTFFHGSEMDAAFAWLHDSWGGDLYSAAMLGLLVLLVSLLENYVPSSLNIAVQGAGATLADAPKKNRPDHPDPSAQQLPRNPPPRDFF
;
A
#
# COMPACT_ATOMS: atom_id res chain seq x y z
N MET A 1 -39.53 45.94 3.41
CA MET A 1 -38.82 44.68 3.07
C MET A 1 -37.36 44.85 3.42
N LEU A 2 -36.95 44.44 4.62
CA LEU A 2 -35.53 44.45 5.02
C LEU A 2 -34.89 43.15 4.51
N ALA A 3 -34.13 43.25 3.43
CA ALA A 3 -33.31 42.16 2.93
C ALA A 3 -32.21 41.88 3.95
N PHE A 4 -32.36 40.81 4.73
CA PHE A 4 -31.28 40.28 5.56
C PHE A 4 -30.17 39.81 4.62
N LYS A 5 -29.13 40.64 4.47
CA LYS A 5 -27.91 40.29 3.76
C LYS A 5 -27.33 39.07 4.49
N SER A 6 -27.40 37.90 3.87
CA SER A 6 -26.88 36.66 4.45
C SER A 6 -25.42 36.89 4.82
N LYS A 7 -25.10 36.82 6.12
CA LYS A 7 -23.69 36.86 6.56
C LYS A 7 -22.95 35.78 5.78
N PRO A 8 -21.75 36.06 5.24
CA PRO A 8 -20.93 35.02 4.64
C PRO A 8 -20.64 34.00 5.73
N GLN A 9 -21.37 32.89 5.73
CA GLN A 9 -21.12 31.81 6.67
C GLN A 9 -19.91 31.08 6.14
N ILE A 10 -18.81 31.13 6.89
CA ILE A 10 -17.65 30.29 6.63
C ILE A 10 -18.17 28.85 6.71
N PRO A 11 -18.08 28.05 5.63
CA PRO A 11 -18.57 26.68 5.67
C PRO A 11 -17.78 25.91 6.72
N LEU A 12 -18.49 25.04 7.45
CA LEU A 12 -17.96 24.22 8.54
C LEU A 12 -16.62 23.55 8.18
N GLU A 13 -16.47 23.15 6.92
CA GLU A 13 -15.26 22.54 6.37
C GLU A 13 -14.01 23.42 6.56
N TRP A 14 -14.07 24.72 6.28
CA TRP A 14 -12.92 25.63 6.48
C TRP A 14 -12.59 25.84 7.95
N ILE A 15 -13.61 25.87 8.82
CA ILE A 15 -13.41 25.95 10.26
C ILE A 15 -12.71 24.68 10.76
N THR A 16 -13.17 23.50 10.31
CA THR A 16 -12.54 22.22 10.67
C THR A 16 -11.11 22.13 10.16
N LEU A 17 -10.83 22.55 8.92
CA LEU A 17 -9.48 22.57 8.38
C LEU A 17 -8.57 23.52 9.17
N GLY A 18 -9.06 24.70 9.53
CA GLY A 18 -8.33 25.66 10.36
C GLY A 18 -8.01 25.09 11.75
N LEU A 19 -8.96 24.40 12.38
CA LEU A 19 -8.75 23.78 13.68
C LEU A 19 -7.75 22.62 13.61
N VAL A 20 -7.85 21.76 12.59
CA VAL A 20 -6.88 20.68 12.36
C VAL A 20 -5.49 21.25 12.12
N ALA A 21 -5.36 22.29 11.30
CA ALA A 21 -4.08 22.96 11.05
C ALA A 21 -3.49 23.57 12.32
N LEU A 22 -4.32 24.19 13.18
CA LEU A 22 -3.88 24.75 14.45
C LEU A 22 -3.39 23.67 15.43
N LEU A 23 -4.13 22.57 15.56
CA LEU A 23 -3.81 21.50 16.52
C LEU A 23 -2.64 20.62 16.03
N TYR A 24 -2.67 20.21 14.76
CA TYR A 24 -1.72 19.23 14.20
C TYR A 24 -0.60 19.86 13.38
N GLY A 25 -0.64 21.17 13.10
CA GLY A 25 0.45 21.89 12.44
C GLY A 25 1.80 21.71 13.15
N PRO A 26 1.88 21.91 14.49
CA PRO A 26 3.11 21.67 15.24
C PRO A 26 3.59 20.21 15.18
N LEU A 27 2.66 19.25 15.20
CA LEU A 27 3.00 17.82 15.08
C LEU A 27 3.60 17.51 13.70
N LEU A 28 3.00 18.03 12.63
CA LEU A 28 3.50 17.86 11.26
C LEU A 28 4.84 18.57 11.06
N ALA A 29 5.02 19.77 11.62
CA ALA A 29 6.30 20.47 11.61
C ALA A 29 7.37 19.65 12.32
N HIS A 30 7.06 19.11 13.51
CA HIS A 30 7.94 18.20 14.23
C HIS A 30 8.31 16.98 13.38
N TRP A 31 7.36 16.32 12.70
CA TRP A 31 7.67 15.20 11.81
C TRP A 31 8.61 15.59 10.67
N VAL A 32 8.36 16.73 10.02
CA VAL A 32 9.17 17.22 8.89
C VAL A 32 10.59 17.55 9.35
N GLU A 33 10.75 18.34 10.41
CA GLU A 33 12.04 18.64 11.03
C GLU A 33 12.75 17.35 11.43
N GLY A 34 12.00 16.42 12.03
CA GLY A 34 12.49 15.11 12.42
C GLY A 34 13.05 14.26 11.29
N TRP A 35 12.41 14.29 10.12
CA TRP A 35 12.88 13.56 8.95
C TRP A 35 14.05 14.27 8.25
N LEU A 36 14.09 15.60 8.28
CA LEU A 36 15.17 16.39 7.68
C LEU A 36 16.45 16.34 8.53
N ASP A 37 16.31 16.54 9.83
CA ASP A 37 17.41 16.55 10.80
C ASP A 37 17.75 15.15 11.33
N LYS A 38 17.06 14.12 10.81
CA LYS A 38 17.26 12.70 11.16
C LYS A 38 17.07 12.43 12.65
N SER A 39 16.22 13.22 13.31
CA SER A 39 16.01 13.23 14.76
C SER A 39 14.74 12.50 15.20
N ILE A 40 13.82 12.20 14.27
CA ILE A 40 12.61 11.40 14.52
C ILE A 40 12.65 10.16 13.65
N SER A 41 12.04 9.07 14.16
CA SER A 41 12.35 7.70 13.82
C SER A 41 13.55 7.20 14.63
N ILE A 42 13.40 7.33 15.96
CA ILE A 42 14.00 6.55 17.05
C ILE A 42 15.16 5.71 16.54
N GLN A 43 16.40 6.19 16.59
CA GLN A 43 17.63 5.53 16.11
C GLN A 43 17.81 5.34 14.58
N HIS A 44 16.76 5.06 13.78
CA HIS A 44 16.86 4.76 12.34
C HIS A 44 15.68 5.35 11.54
N GLU A 45 15.97 6.11 10.48
CA GLU A 45 14.98 6.79 9.63
C GLU A 45 14.12 5.81 8.79
N TYR A 46 12.94 5.39 9.27
CA TYR A 46 12.04 4.48 8.55
C TYR A 46 10.93 5.17 7.76
N PHE A 47 10.58 6.40 8.14
CA PHE A 47 9.35 7.07 7.69
C PHE A 47 9.60 8.32 6.83
N SER A 48 10.83 8.55 6.37
CA SER A 48 11.18 9.74 5.57
C SER A 48 10.43 9.82 4.23
N HIS A 49 9.90 8.71 3.72
CA HIS A 49 8.98 8.69 2.58
C HIS A 49 7.71 9.53 2.81
N GLY A 50 7.38 9.84 4.07
CA GLY A 50 6.30 10.75 4.46
C GLY A 50 6.47 12.19 3.95
N LEU A 51 7.72 12.65 3.72
CA LEU A 51 8.01 13.96 3.12
C LEU A 51 7.37 14.12 1.73
N LEU A 52 7.31 13.03 0.96
CA LEU A 52 6.66 13.01 -0.35
C LEU A 52 5.19 12.57 -0.22
N GLY A 53 4.94 11.62 0.67
CA GLY A 53 3.65 11.02 0.95
C GLY A 53 2.55 11.98 1.39
N ILE A 54 2.84 12.83 2.38
CA ILE A 54 1.85 13.73 2.98
C ILE A 54 1.42 14.83 1.99
N PRO A 55 2.34 15.54 1.29
CA PRO A 55 1.96 16.48 0.24
C PRO A 55 1.17 15.82 -0.89
N PHE A 56 1.54 14.60 -1.29
CA PHE A 56 0.79 13.86 -2.31
C PHE A 56 -0.61 13.50 -1.83
N ALA A 57 -0.78 13.04 -0.59
CA ALA A 57 -2.10 12.81 0.01
C ALA A 57 -2.97 14.08 0.01
N ALA A 58 -2.40 15.24 0.36
CA ALA A 58 -3.09 16.52 0.33
C ALA A 58 -3.50 16.92 -1.11
N TYR A 59 -2.61 16.75 -2.08
CA TYR A 59 -2.91 16.95 -3.50
C TYR A 59 -4.09 16.07 -3.98
N LEU A 60 -4.10 14.79 -3.61
CA LEU A 60 -5.17 13.86 -3.99
C LEU A 60 -6.53 14.23 -3.38
N VAL A 61 -6.53 14.72 -2.13
CA VAL A 61 -7.75 15.26 -1.50
C VAL A 61 -8.23 16.50 -2.25
N TRP A 62 -7.30 17.39 -2.61
CA TRP A 62 -7.60 18.59 -3.39
C TRP A 62 -8.18 18.28 -4.78
N GLU A 63 -7.64 17.29 -5.47
CA GLU A 63 -8.15 16.83 -6.77
C GLU A 63 -9.58 16.29 -6.65
N LYS A 64 -9.89 15.57 -5.56
CA LYS A 64 -11.20 14.96 -5.33
C LYS A 64 -12.24 15.90 -4.70
N ARG A 65 -11.93 17.19 -4.48
CA ARG A 65 -12.80 18.15 -3.78
C ARG A 65 -14.19 18.32 -4.41
N SER A 66 -14.30 18.29 -5.74
CA SER A 66 -15.58 18.41 -6.44
C SER A 66 -16.47 17.20 -6.18
N ARG A 67 -15.89 16.00 -6.19
CA ARG A 67 -16.59 14.74 -5.85
C ARG A 67 -17.00 14.73 -4.39
N TRP A 68 -16.14 15.23 -3.50
CA TRP A 68 -16.45 15.39 -2.07
C TRP A 68 -17.66 16.30 -1.83
N GLN A 69 -17.71 17.45 -2.51
CA GLN A 69 -18.83 18.39 -2.39
C GLN A 69 -20.15 17.81 -2.90
N ALA A 70 -20.10 16.93 -3.91
CA ALA A 70 -21.27 16.24 -4.44
C ALA A 70 -21.82 15.13 -3.51
N LEU A 71 -21.04 14.67 -2.52
CA LEU A 71 -21.51 13.66 -1.57
C LEU A 71 -22.49 14.26 -0.55
N PRO A 72 -23.52 13.51 -0.14
CA PRO A 72 -24.43 13.95 0.91
C PRO A 72 -23.71 14.06 2.26
N ASN A 73 -24.11 15.03 3.07
CA ASN A 73 -23.65 15.13 4.45
C ASN A 73 -24.37 14.04 5.27
N GLN A 74 -23.62 13.02 5.67
CA GLN A 74 -24.12 11.90 6.47
C GLN A 74 -23.11 11.60 7.57
N ILE A 75 -23.61 11.45 8.80
CA ILE A 75 -22.78 11.09 9.95
C ILE A 75 -22.78 9.57 10.06
N HIS A 76 -21.59 8.96 10.09
CA HIS A 76 -21.45 7.55 10.41
C HIS A 76 -21.18 7.36 11.90
N TRP A 77 -21.80 6.34 12.52
CA TRP A 77 -21.72 6.10 13.97
C TRP A 77 -20.30 5.88 14.49
N LEU A 78 -19.40 5.33 13.67
CA LEU A 78 -17.97 5.20 14.00
C LEU A 78 -17.21 6.53 14.05
N GLY A 79 -17.74 7.61 13.47
CA GLY A 79 -17.06 8.90 13.43
C GLY A 79 -16.73 9.43 14.82
N LEU A 80 -17.72 9.45 15.72
CA LEU A 80 -17.55 9.98 17.07
C LEU A 80 -16.60 9.14 17.95
N PRO A 81 -16.72 7.80 18.00
CA PRO A 81 -15.72 6.96 18.69
C PRO A 81 -14.29 7.17 18.20
N LEU A 82 -14.07 7.26 16.88
CA LEU A 82 -12.72 7.52 16.35
C LEU A 82 -12.18 8.89 16.76
N LEU A 83 -13.02 9.93 16.74
CA LEU A 83 -12.63 11.25 17.21
C LEU A 83 -12.30 11.26 18.71
N ALA A 84 -13.06 10.52 19.53
CA ALA A 84 -12.79 10.39 20.96
C ALA A 84 -11.45 9.67 21.22
N ILE A 85 -11.17 8.59 20.49
CA ILE A 85 -9.89 7.87 20.57
C ILE A 85 -8.75 8.78 20.11
N ALA A 86 -8.91 9.50 19.00
CA ALA A 86 -7.92 10.45 18.50
C ALA A 86 -7.61 11.53 19.54
N ALA A 87 -8.62 12.09 20.21
CA ALA A 87 -8.44 13.06 21.29
C ALA A 87 -7.70 12.49 22.51
N ALA A 88 -8.03 11.26 22.91
CA ALA A 88 -7.32 10.56 23.99
C ALA A 88 -5.85 10.31 23.63
N PHE A 89 -5.59 9.90 22.39
CA PHE A 89 -4.25 9.64 21.87
C PHE A 89 -3.41 10.92 21.78
N TYR A 90 -4.01 12.00 21.28
CA TYR A 90 -3.37 13.32 21.20
C TYR A 90 -3.00 13.87 22.58
N SER A 91 -3.78 13.54 23.61
CA SER A 91 -3.55 13.97 25.00
C SER A 91 -2.61 13.03 25.78
N SER A 92 -2.10 11.98 25.14
CA SER A 92 -1.19 11.02 25.76
C SER A 92 0.21 11.60 25.95
N SER A 93 0.98 11.06 26.89
CA SER A 93 2.43 11.32 27.01
C SER A 93 3.27 10.42 26.11
N LEU A 94 2.66 9.40 25.48
CA LEU A 94 3.33 8.47 24.59
C LEU A 94 3.40 9.04 23.18
N VAL A 95 4.61 9.26 22.66
CA VAL A 95 4.86 9.83 21.33
C VAL A 95 4.14 9.06 20.23
N ASP A 96 4.15 7.72 20.27
CA ASP A 96 3.47 6.89 19.28
C ASP A 96 1.95 7.10 19.27
N MET A 97 1.33 7.30 20.44
CA MET A 97 -0.10 7.61 20.53
C MET A 97 -0.38 8.99 19.95
N ILE A 98 0.43 10.00 20.30
CA ILE A 98 0.30 11.34 19.74
C ILE A 98 0.43 11.28 18.21
N ASN A 99 1.39 10.53 17.68
CA ASN A 99 1.57 10.39 16.24
C ASN A 99 0.36 9.73 15.56
N LEU A 100 -0.14 8.62 16.14
CA LEU A 100 -1.31 7.90 15.64
C LEU A 100 -2.63 8.67 15.79
N SER A 101 -2.67 9.73 16.60
CA SER A 101 -3.87 10.55 16.75
C SER A 101 -4.29 11.24 15.45
N LEU A 102 -3.34 11.66 14.61
CA LEU A 102 -3.63 12.33 13.33
C LEU A 102 -4.40 11.45 12.35
N PRO A 103 -3.92 10.26 11.94
CA PRO A 103 -4.69 9.40 11.02
C PRO A 103 -6.03 8.98 11.62
N LEU A 104 -6.14 8.77 12.94
CA LEU A 104 -7.41 8.47 13.60
C LEU A 104 -8.39 9.65 13.53
N LEU A 105 -7.92 10.87 13.79
CA LEU A 105 -8.70 12.10 13.65
C LEU A 105 -9.23 12.24 12.23
N LEU A 106 -8.36 12.08 11.22
CA LEU A 106 -8.74 12.19 9.81
C LEU A 106 -9.83 11.17 9.45
N ALA A 107 -9.69 9.91 9.87
CA ALA A 107 -10.73 8.91 9.65
C ALA A 107 -12.05 9.29 10.34
N GLY A 108 -11.99 9.74 11.60
CA GLY A 108 -13.16 10.21 12.35
C GLY A 108 -13.86 11.39 11.69
N LEU A 109 -13.11 12.37 11.17
CA LEU A 109 -13.65 13.53 10.45
C LEU A 109 -14.29 13.11 9.11
N LEU A 110 -13.63 12.27 8.33
CA LEU A 110 -14.17 11.78 7.05
C LEU A 110 -15.52 11.07 7.25
N LEU A 111 -15.60 10.22 8.28
CA LEU A 111 -16.81 9.49 8.66
C LEU A 111 -17.89 10.40 9.27
N SER A 112 -17.52 11.45 9.99
CA SER A 112 -18.48 12.36 10.61
C SER A 112 -19.07 13.36 9.62
N LEU A 113 -18.32 13.78 8.60
CA LEU A 113 -18.76 14.79 7.63
C LEU A 113 -19.57 14.19 6.46
N LYS A 114 -19.10 13.07 5.89
CA LYS A 114 -19.64 12.47 4.65
C LYS A 114 -19.86 10.96 4.77
N GLY A 115 -19.72 10.40 5.96
CA GLY A 115 -19.98 8.99 6.24
C GLY A 115 -19.01 8.05 5.53
N TRP A 116 -19.47 6.82 5.29
CA TRP A 116 -18.67 5.79 4.64
C TRP A 116 -18.28 6.15 3.20
N ALA A 117 -19.14 6.89 2.49
CA ALA A 117 -18.86 7.35 1.12
C ALA A 117 -17.68 8.34 1.09
N GLY A 118 -17.65 9.28 2.04
CA GLY A 118 -16.52 10.21 2.21
C GLY A 118 -15.22 9.49 2.55
N PHE A 119 -15.27 8.55 3.49
CA PHE A 119 -14.10 7.74 3.84
C PHE A 119 -13.59 6.94 2.64
N LYS A 120 -14.46 6.26 1.89
CA LYS A 120 -14.09 5.53 0.66
C LYS A 120 -13.44 6.41 -0.40
N LEU A 121 -13.90 7.66 -0.57
CA LEU A 121 -13.33 8.59 -1.54
C LEU A 121 -11.87 8.94 -1.17
N SER A 122 -11.60 9.06 0.13
CA SER A 122 -10.33 9.53 0.70
C SER A 122 -9.48 8.41 1.33
N VAL A 123 -9.86 7.13 1.18
CA VAL A 123 -9.19 6.01 1.84
C VAL A 123 -7.72 5.89 1.42
N PHE A 124 -7.43 6.15 0.14
CA PHE A 124 -6.06 6.07 -0.37
C PHE A 124 -5.17 7.20 0.18
N PRO A 125 -5.55 8.50 0.09
CA PRO A 125 -4.86 9.56 0.82
C PRO A 125 -4.70 9.28 2.32
N TRP A 126 -5.72 8.71 2.96
CA TRP A 126 -5.66 8.37 4.37
C TRP A 126 -4.63 7.27 4.67
N ILE A 127 -4.56 6.21 3.85
CA ILE A 127 -3.52 5.16 3.96
C ILE A 127 -2.12 5.77 3.82
N LEU A 128 -1.94 6.72 2.89
CA LEU A 128 -0.66 7.40 2.71
C LEU A 128 -0.22 8.16 3.97
N VAL A 129 -1.14 8.86 4.64
CA VAL A 129 -0.85 9.55 5.91
C VAL A 129 -0.57 8.54 7.03
N LEU A 130 -1.38 7.47 7.13
CA LEU A 130 -1.20 6.42 8.14
C LEU A 130 0.19 5.76 8.01
N LEU A 131 0.59 5.36 6.81
CA LEU A 131 1.90 4.73 6.57
C LEU A 131 3.08 5.71 6.64
N SER A 132 2.81 7.01 6.64
CA SER A 132 3.81 8.05 6.90
C SER A 132 3.91 8.41 8.37
N THR A 133 3.00 7.92 9.22
CA THR A 133 2.97 8.28 10.64
C THR A 133 4.14 7.62 11.37
N PRO A 134 5.09 8.37 11.95
CA PRO A 134 6.23 7.80 12.66
C PRO A 134 5.78 7.01 13.88
N THR A 135 6.18 5.74 13.98
CA THR A 135 5.86 4.86 15.11
C THR A 135 7.01 3.89 15.38
N GLN A 136 7.00 3.21 16.53
CA GLN A 136 7.94 2.15 16.88
C GLN A 136 7.67 0.82 16.15
N LEU A 137 6.68 0.77 15.25
CA LEU A 137 6.27 -0.45 14.56
C LEU A 137 7.43 -1.21 13.88
N PRO A 138 8.41 -0.57 13.20
CA PRO A 138 9.55 -1.28 12.62
C PRO A 138 10.39 -2.07 13.63
N TYR A 139 10.52 -1.57 14.87
CA TYR A 139 11.24 -2.25 15.96
C TYR A 139 10.47 -3.46 16.48
N LEU A 140 9.15 -3.38 16.55
CA LEU A 140 8.31 -4.51 16.95
C LEU A 140 8.34 -5.65 15.92
N MET A 141 8.71 -5.36 14.67
CA MET A 141 8.83 -6.35 13.60
C MET A 141 10.19 -7.07 13.58
N GLU A 142 11.19 -6.58 14.31
CA GLU A 142 12.57 -7.08 14.29
C GLU A 142 12.67 -8.60 14.54
N PRO A 143 12.02 -9.20 15.57
CA PRO A 143 12.12 -10.64 15.80
C PRO A 143 11.53 -11.48 14.66
N TYR A 144 10.57 -10.91 13.92
CA TYR A 144 9.87 -11.60 12.83
C TYR A 144 10.66 -11.60 11.53
N ILE A 145 11.63 -10.68 11.36
CA ILE A 145 12.48 -10.61 10.16
C ILE A 145 13.80 -11.37 10.32
N LEU A 146 14.13 -11.84 11.53
CA LEU A 146 15.36 -12.59 11.80
C LEU A 146 15.59 -13.79 10.87
N PRO A 147 14.58 -14.64 10.56
CA PRO A 147 14.77 -15.73 9.61
C PRO A 147 15.13 -15.24 8.19
N LEU A 148 14.58 -14.10 7.78
CA LEU A 148 14.89 -13.50 6.49
C LEU A 148 16.32 -12.94 6.47
N GLN A 149 16.78 -12.34 7.57
CA GLN A 149 18.16 -11.86 7.69
C GLN A 149 19.15 -13.02 7.62
N GLY A 150 18.86 -14.13 8.31
CA GLY A 150 19.69 -15.34 8.23
C GLY A 150 19.73 -15.93 6.82
N PHE A 151 18.59 -15.93 6.11
CA PHE A 151 18.55 -16.30 4.70
C PHE A 151 19.43 -15.39 3.84
N ILE A 152 19.34 -14.07 4.04
CA ILE A 152 20.15 -13.09 3.31
C ILE A 152 21.65 -13.32 3.58
N ALA A 153 22.03 -13.52 4.84
CA ALA A 153 23.41 -13.79 5.24
C ALA A 153 23.94 -15.09 4.61
N ALA A 154 23.15 -16.17 4.63
CA ALA A 154 23.51 -17.44 4.04
C ALA A 154 23.73 -17.34 2.52
N VAL A 155 22.84 -16.66 1.79
CA VAL A 155 22.97 -16.50 0.34
C VAL A 155 24.13 -15.55 0.00
N ALA A 156 24.30 -14.47 0.75
CA ALA A 156 25.44 -13.56 0.58
C ALA A 156 26.77 -14.31 0.80
N GLY A 157 26.87 -15.09 1.87
CA GLY A 157 28.03 -15.94 2.13
C GLY A 157 28.28 -16.95 1.02
N PHE A 158 27.23 -17.60 0.50
CA PHE A 158 27.36 -18.51 -0.64
C PHE A 158 27.94 -17.81 -1.87
N ILE A 159 27.49 -16.59 -2.20
CA ILE A 159 28.04 -15.80 -3.31
C ILE A 159 29.53 -15.50 -3.09
N LEU A 160 29.92 -15.12 -1.88
CA LEU A 160 31.32 -14.83 -1.54
C LEU A 160 32.22 -16.08 -1.62
N LEU A 161 31.72 -17.25 -1.23
CA LEU A 161 32.42 -18.51 -1.44
C LEU A 161 32.68 -18.79 -2.93
N GLN A 162 31.76 -18.43 -3.83
CA GLN A 162 31.94 -18.65 -5.27
C GLN A 162 33.06 -17.78 -5.89
N ILE A 163 33.45 -16.70 -5.22
CA ILE A 163 34.57 -15.82 -5.62
C ILE A 163 35.84 -16.08 -4.79
N ASN A 164 35.93 -17.26 -4.16
CA ASN A 164 37.07 -17.75 -3.39
C ASN A 164 37.40 -16.91 -2.13
N MET A 165 36.41 -16.27 -1.51
CA MET A 165 36.58 -15.68 -0.17
C MET A 165 36.34 -16.72 0.91
N ASP A 166 37.22 -16.77 1.92
CA ASP A 166 37.03 -17.61 3.12
C ASP A 166 36.06 -16.92 4.08
N VAL A 167 34.77 -17.06 3.79
CA VAL A 167 33.68 -16.48 4.59
C VAL A 167 33.07 -17.51 5.53
N GLN A 168 32.87 -17.11 6.78
CA GLN A 168 32.07 -17.86 7.76
C GLN A 168 30.74 -17.15 7.97
N VAL A 169 29.66 -17.93 8.03
CA VAL A 169 28.31 -17.42 8.28
C VAL A 169 27.81 -18.01 9.60
N ASP A 170 27.49 -17.13 10.56
CA ASP A 170 26.89 -17.51 11.84
C ASP A 170 25.60 -16.71 12.06
N GLY A 171 24.46 -17.34 11.83
CA GLY A 171 23.15 -16.69 11.90
C GLY A 171 23.03 -15.53 10.91
N ILE A 172 23.11 -14.30 11.41
CA ILE A 172 23.03 -13.04 10.63
C ILE A 172 24.39 -12.39 10.39
N TYR A 173 25.47 -13.00 10.88
CA TYR A 173 26.82 -12.47 10.81
C TYR A 173 27.61 -13.13 9.67
N LEU A 174 28.35 -12.32 8.91
CA LEU A 174 29.34 -12.79 7.94
C LEU A 174 30.73 -12.32 8.39
N SER A 175 31.67 -13.24 8.52
CA SER A 175 33.07 -12.91 8.84
C SER A 175 34.03 -13.38 7.75
N VAL A 176 35.03 -12.56 7.46
CA VAL A 176 36.14 -12.86 6.55
C VAL A 176 37.42 -12.43 7.25
N GLY A 177 38.26 -13.40 7.62
CA GLY A 177 39.42 -13.14 8.50
C GLY A 177 38.98 -12.55 9.85
N ASN A 178 39.48 -11.37 10.18
CA ASN A 178 39.13 -10.63 11.42
C ASN A 178 38.00 -9.60 11.22
N GLN A 179 37.43 -9.50 10.02
CA GLN A 179 36.43 -8.50 9.66
C GLN A 179 35.04 -9.11 9.76
N LEU A 180 34.11 -8.39 10.41
CA LEU A 180 32.75 -8.87 10.69
C LEU A 180 31.73 -7.90 10.10
N VAL A 181 30.79 -8.42 9.32
CA VAL A 181 29.64 -7.67 8.80
C VAL A 181 28.36 -8.32 9.29
N GLU A 182 27.54 -7.53 9.97
CA GLU A 182 26.23 -7.96 10.45
C GLU A 182 25.14 -7.55 9.45
N VAL A 183 24.24 -8.47 9.12
CA VAL A 183 22.98 -8.15 8.41
C VAL A 183 21.99 -7.58 9.42
N ALA A 184 22.24 -6.37 9.91
CA ALA A 184 21.46 -5.78 10.98
C ALA A 184 20.01 -5.47 10.54
N PRO A 185 19.02 -5.61 11.45
CA PRO A 185 17.60 -5.45 11.11
C PRO A 185 17.26 -4.02 10.70
N HIS A 186 18.06 -3.09 11.19
CA HIS A 186 17.93 -1.67 10.90
C HIS A 186 18.90 -1.13 9.85
N CYS A 187 19.55 -2.03 9.09
CA CYS A 187 20.28 -1.62 7.89
C CYS A 187 19.36 -0.96 6.85
N ALA A 188 20.00 -0.37 5.84
CA ALA A 188 19.32 0.20 4.67
C ALA A 188 18.33 -0.77 4.00
N GLY A 189 18.49 -2.09 4.14
CA GLY A 189 17.61 -3.10 3.55
C GLY A 189 16.15 -3.00 3.99
N LEU A 190 15.86 -3.01 5.30
CA LEU A 190 14.47 -2.94 5.80
C LEU A 190 13.86 -1.56 5.55
N LYS A 191 14.65 -0.49 5.75
CA LYS A 191 14.26 0.88 5.41
C LYS A 191 13.80 0.95 3.94
N MET A 192 14.63 0.42 3.04
CA MET A 192 14.31 0.43 1.61
C MET A 192 13.14 -0.46 1.23
N LEU A 193 12.89 -1.56 1.95
CA LEU A 193 11.67 -2.33 1.75
C LEU A 193 10.43 -1.48 2.05
N PHE A 194 10.37 -0.79 3.20
CA PHE A 194 9.25 0.09 3.54
C PHE A 194 9.08 1.23 2.54
N THR A 195 10.17 1.91 2.17
CA THR A 195 10.14 2.98 1.16
C THR A 195 9.66 2.45 -0.19
N SER A 196 10.11 1.25 -0.60
CA SER A 196 9.70 0.64 -1.87
C SER A 196 8.24 0.21 -1.87
N LEU A 197 7.72 -0.33 -0.76
CA LEU A 197 6.30 -0.64 -0.60
C LEU A 197 5.45 0.63 -0.64
N TYR A 198 5.89 1.70 0.03
CA TYR A 198 5.22 2.99 0.02
C TYR A 198 5.18 3.61 -1.37
N MET A 199 6.32 3.65 -2.06
CA MET A 199 6.38 4.12 -3.45
C MET A 199 5.59 3.21 -4.38
N GLY A 200 5.58 1.90 -4.13
CA GLY A 200 4.74 0.94 -4.85
C GLY A 200 3.26 1.28 -4.77
N LEU A 201 2.75 1.72 -3.62
CA LEU A 201 1.37 2.21 -3.49
C LEU A 201 1.12 3.45 -4.35
N ILE A 202 2.05 4.42 -4.33
CA ILE A 202 1.97 5.63 -5.16
C ILE A 202 1.95 5.28 -6.65
N LEU A 203 2.89 4.45 -7.10
CA LEU A 203 3.00 4.00 -8.49
C LEU A 203 1.76 3.22 -8.94
N THR A 204 1.26 2.31 -8.09
CA THR A 204 0.04 1.53 -8.36
C THR A 204 -1.17 2.44 -8.57
N TYR A 205 -1.27 3.53 -7.79
CA TYR A 205 -2.32 4.53 -7.96
C TYR A 205 -2.13 5.35 -9.25
N TRP A 206 -0.91 5.84 -9.50
CA TRP A 206 -0.59 6.72 -10.61
C TRP A 206 -0.70 6.05 -11.98
N THR A 207 -0.18 4.83 -12.11
CA THR A 207 -0.21 4.04 -13.36
C THR A 207 -1.55 3.35 -13.60
N GLY A 208 -2.43 3.32 -12.60
CA GLY A 208 -3.69 2.60 -12.69
C GLY A 208 -3.53 1.08 -12.70
N LEU A 209 -2.39 0.57 -12.20
CA LEU A 209 -2.11 -0.87 -12.09
C LEU A 209 -3.14 -1.59 -11.22
N ASN A 210 -3.76 -0.87 -10.28
CA ASN A 210 -4.87 -1.33 -9.43
C ASN A 210 -6.10 -1.86 -10.20
N ARG A 211 -6.23 -1.57 -11.50
CA ARG A 211 -7.29 -2.13 -12.36
C ARG A 211 -7.18 -3.64 -12.53
N SER A 212 -5.96 -4.19 -12.43
CA SER A 212 -5.72 -5.63 -12.47
C SER A 212 -5.17 -6.10 -11.12
N LYS A 213 -5.96 -6.95 -10.44
CA LYS A 213 -5.53 -7.60 -9.19
C LYS A 213 -4.28 -8.46 -9.39
N LEU A 214 -4.15 -9.10 -10.55
CA LEU A 214 -2.98 -9.91 -10.88
C LEU A 214 -1.72 -9.05 -11.01
N ARG A 215 -1.76 -8.01 -11.85
CA ARG A 215 -0.61 -7.10 -12.03
C ARG A 215 -0.22 -6.43 -10.72
N THR A 216 -1.21 -6.00 -9.93
CA THR A 216 -0.98 -5.42 -8.60
C THR A 216 -0.29 -6.43 -7.67
N ALA A 217 -0.80 -7.67 -7.59
CA ALA A 217 -0.20 -8.69 -6.74
C ALA A 217 1.23 -9.04 -7.17
N LEU A 218 1.46 -9.25 -8.48
CA LEU A 218 2.79 -9.50 -9.02
C LEU A 218 3.74 -8.34 -8.79
N PHE A 219 3.26 -7.10 -8.86
CA PHE A 219 4.08 -5.93 -8.57
C PHE A 219 4.55 -5.90 -7.13
N PHE A 220 3.66 -6.10 -6.15
CA PHE A 220 4.05 -6.12 -4.74
C PHE A 220 4.94 -7.32 -4.39
N VAL A 221 4.69 -8.50 -4.98
CA VAL A 221 5.61 -9.64 -4.85
C VAL A 221 6.98 -9.31 -5.46
N GLY A 222 6.99 -8.62 -6.60
CA GLY A 222 8.20 -8.12 -7.24
C GLY A 222 8.98 -7.13 -6.38
N ILE A 223 8.29 -6.20 -5.69
CA ILE A 223 8.91 -5.29 -4.72
C ILE A 223 9.63 -6.08 -3.62
N LEU A 224 8.97 -7.09 -3.04
CA LEU A 224 9.57 -7.95 -2.02
C LEU A 224 10.80 -8.67 -2.57
N ALA A 225 10.68 -9.30 -3.74
CA ALA A 225 11.76 -10.05 -4.36
C ALA A 225 12.98 -9.17 -4.67
N VAL A 226 12.77 -8.02 -5.31
CA VAL A 226 13.85 -7.07 -5.62
C VAL A 226 14.49 -6.51 -4.34
N SER A 227 13.70 -6.26 -3.29
CA SER A 227 14.25 -5.79 -2.01
C SER A 227 15.12 -6.84 -1.33
N VAL A 228 14.72 -8.11 -1.35
CA VAL A 228 15.51 -9.21 -0.79
C VAL A 228 16.80 -9.41 -1.59
N VAL A 229 16.70 -9.46 -2.93
CA VAL A 229 17.88 -9.60 -3.81
C VAL A 229 18.83 -8.42 -3.66
N GLY A 230 18.31 -7.20 -3.64
CA GLY A 230 19.09 -5.99 -3.41
C GLY A 230 19.83 -6.03 -2.07
N ASN A 231 19.18 -6.52 -1.01
CA ASN A 231 19.81 -6.67 0.30
C ASN A 231 20.90 -7.76 0.30
N ILE A 232 20.70 -8.89 -0.39
CA ILE A 232 21.73 -9.93 -0.57
C ILE A 232 22.95 -9.35 -1.26
N VAL A 233 22.77 -8.67 -2.40
CA VAL A 233 23.86 -8.07 -3.17
C VAL A 233 24.59 -7.01 -2.34
N ARG A 234 23.85 -6.16 -1.63
CA ARG A 234 24.43 -5.12 -0.77
C ARG A 234 25.30 -5.74 0.34
N ASN A 235 24.79 -6.73 1.08
CA ASN A 235 25.54 -7.34 2.17
C ASN A 235 26.74 -8.12 1.65
N ALA A 236 26.62 -8.88 0.56
CA ALA A 236 27.77 -9.53 -0.07
C ALA A 236 28.84 -8.50 -0.47
N THR A 237 28.45 -7.37 -1.07
CA THR A 237 29.39 -6.32 -1.48
C THR A 237 30.06 -5.64 -0.28
N LEU A 238 29.31 -5.37 0.79
CA LEU A 238 29.86 -4.81 2.03
C LEU A 238 30.87 -5.76 2.68
N THR A 239 30.52 -7.04 2.82
CA THR A 239 31.42 -8.07 3.36
C THR A 239 32.65 -8.24 2.47
N PHE A 240 32.50 -8.16 1.15
CA PHE A 240 33.64 -8.20 0.22
C PHE A 240 34.61 -7.03 0.43
N PHE A 241 34.11 -5.79 0.48
CA PHE A 241 34.97 -4.63 0.71
C PHE A 241 35.62 -4.65 2.09
N HIS A 242 34.86 -5.02 3.13
CA HIS A 242 35.40 -5.05 4.49
C HIS A 242 36.43 -6.18 4.64
N GLY A 243 36.13 -7.39 4.17
CA GLY A 243 37.03 -8.54 4.21
C GLY A 243 38.28 -8.41 3.35
N SER A 244 38.25 -7.58 2.31
CA SER A 244 39.42 -7.27 1.46
C SER A 244 40.21 -6.05 1.94
N GLU A 245 39.94 -5.55 3.16
CA GLU A 245 40.59 -4.35 3.74
C GLU A 245 40.43 -3.09 2.87
N MET A 246 39.34 -3.01 2.09
CA MET A 246 39.01 -1.86 1.25
C MET A 246 38.17 -0.84 2.02
N ASP A 247 38.70 -0.33 3.14
CA ASP A 247 37.95 0.50 4.09
C ASP A 247 37.31 1.75 3.46
N ALA A 248 37.98 2.38 2.49
CA ALA A 248 37.43 3.53 1.78
C ALA A 248 36.19 3.18 0.94
N ALA A 249 36.19 2.02 0.29
CA ALA A 249 35.05 1.54 -0.51
C ALA A 249 33.90 1.08 0.41
N PHE A 250 34.24 0.44 1.53
CA PHE A 250 33.28 0.08 2.57
C PHE A 250 32.61 1.33 3.15
N ALA A 251 33.38 2.32 3.60
CA ALA A 251 32.86 3.56 4.16
C ALA A 251 32.03 4.36 3.14
N TRP A 252 32.44 4.40 1.87
CA TRP A 252 31.65 5.04 0.82
C TRP A 252 30.29 4.35 0.60
N LEU A 253 30.27 3.00 0.58
CA LEU A 253 29.06 2.23 0.36
C LEU A 253 28.13 2.20 1.60
N HIS A 254 28.73 2.17 2.79
CA HIS A 254 28.04 2.02 4.06
C HIS A 254 27.57 3.36 4.64
N ASP A 255 28.47 4.34 4.74
CA ASP A 255 28.28 5.58 5.52
C ASP A 255 28.11 6.84 4.65
N SER A 256 28.24 6.71 3.32
CA SER A 256 28.17 7.83 2.39
C SER A 256 27.08 7.64 1.34
N TRP A 257 27.34 8.04 0.09
CA TRP A 257 26.41 8.03 -1.04
C TRP A 257 25.91 6.65 -1.46
N GLY A 258 26.52 5.56 -0.98
CA GLY A 258 26.11 4.20 -1.31
C GLY A 258 24.65 3.90 -0.96
N GLY A 259 24.15 4.43 0.16
CA GLY A 259 22.75 4.29 0.57
C GLY A 259 21.80 5.01 -0.40
N ASP A 260 22.14 6.22 -0.82
CA ASP A 260 21.32 7.01 -1.75
C ASP A 260 21.31 6.40 -3.15
N LEU A 261 22.47 5.92 -3.63
CA LEU A 261 22.57 5.20 -4.90
C LEU A 261 21.74 3.90 -4.88
N TYR A 262 21.85 3.13 -3.80
CA TYR A 262 21.03 1.93 -3.61
C TYR A 262 19.53 2.27 -3.63
N SER A 263 19.15 3.37 -2.96
CA SER A 263 17.77 3.84 -2.94
C SER A 263 17.27 4.24 -4.32
N ALA A 264 18.05 5.02 -5.07
CA ALA A 264 17.72 5.44 -6.43
C ALA A 264 17.61 4.24 -7.38
N ALA A 265 18.53 3.28 -7.30
CA ALA A 265 18.50 2.06 -8.10
C ALA A 265 17.25 1.22 -7.81
N MET A 266 16.91 1.03 -6.53
CA MET A 266 15.69 0.33 -6.11
C MET A 266 14.43 1.01 -6.66
N LEU A 267 14.30 2.33 -6.53
CA LEU A 267 13.15 3.06 -7.06
C LEU A 267 13.08 2.99 -8.60
N GLY A 268 14.22 3.07 -9.29
CA GLY A 268 14.30 2.87 -10.74
C GLY A 268 13.83 1.47 -11.17
N LEU A 269 14.23 0.43 -10.43
CA LEU A 269 13.77 -0.94 -10.64
C LEU A 269 12.26 -1.07 -10.46
N LEU A 270 11.64 -0.33 -9.55
CA LEU A 270 10.18 -0.35 -9.42
C LEU A 270 9.49 0.19 -10.68
N VAL A 271 10.00 1.28 -11.25
CA VAL A 271 9.47 1.84 -12.50
C VAL A 271 9.63 0.85 -13.65
N LEU A 272 10.79 0.19 -13.74
CA LEU A 272 11.03 -0.88 -14.71
C LEU A 272 10.06 -2.06 -14.51
N LEU A 273 9.84 -2.49 -13.26
CA LEU A 273 8.87 -3.55 -12.95
C LEU A 273 7.46 -3.19 -13.41
N VAL A 274 7.01 -1.96 -13.17
CA VAL A 274 5.70 -1.50 -13.68
C VAL A 274 5.65 -1.60 -15.20
N SER A 275 6.68 -1.08 -15.90
CA SER A 275 6.75 -1.13 -17.36
C SER A 275 6.73 -2.57 -17.89
N LEU A 276 7.48 -3.48 -17.27
CA LEU A 276 7.49 -4.90 -17.63
C LEU A 276 6.11 -5.55 -17.42
N LEU A 277 5.45 -5.28 -16.29
CA LEU A 277 4.13 -5.85 -16.01
C LEU A 277 3.06 -5.32 -16.97
N GLU A 278 3.12 -4.06 -17.37
CA GLU A 278 2.19 -3.48 -18.34
C GLU A 278 2.37 -4.07 -19.74
N ASN A 279 3.63 -4.31 -20.14
CA ASN A 279 3.97 -4.82 -21.47
C ASN A 279 3.77 -6.34 -21.60
N TYR A 280 4.06 -7.12 -20.55
CA TYR A 280 4.14 -8.60 -20.66
C TYR A 280 3.05 -9.36 -19.90
N VAL A 281 2.38 -8.76 -18.91
CA VAL A 281 1.39 -9.48 -18.10
C VAL A 281 -0.03 -9.10 -18.53
N PRO A 282 -0.90 -10.06 -18.91
CA PRO A 282 -2.29 -9.75 -19.24
C PRO A 282 -3.10 -9.28 -18.03
N SER A 283 -4.17 -8.53 -18.27
CA SER A 283 -5.02 -7.93 -17.23
C SER A 283 -5.72 -8.96 -16.34
N SER A 284 -5.96 -10.17 -16.85
CA SER A 284 -6.52 -11.31 -16.13
C SER A 284 -6.00 -12.63 -16.71
N LEU A 285 -5.79 -13.62 -15.85
CA LEU A 285 -5.57 -15.00 -16.26
C LEU A 285 -6.93 -15.61 -16.62
N ASN A 286 -7.23 -15.69 -17.92
CA ASN A 286 -8.33 -16.54 -18.37
C ASN A 286 -7.81 -17.98 -18.36
N ILE A 287 -8.00 -18.69 -17.25
CA ILE A 287 -7.84 -20.14 -17.25
C ILE A 287 -9.01 -20.69 -18.06
N ALA A 288 -8.79 -20.88 -19.35
CA ALA A 288 -9.67 -21.72 -20.14
C ALA A 288 -9.59 -23.11 -19.52
N VAL A 289 -10.56 -23.47 -18.69
CA VAL A 289 -10.85 -24.87 -18.41
C VAL A 289 -11.19 -25.44 -19.77
N GLN A 290 -10.24 -26.15 -20.38
CA GLN A 290 -10.56 -27.07 -21.46
C GLN A 290 -11.52 -28.08 -20.86
N GLY A 291 -12.82 -27.78 -20.97
CA GLY A 291 -13.84 -28.77 -20.73
C GLY A 291 -13.51 -29.93 -21.65
N ALA A 292 -13.32 -31.11 -21.07
CA ALA A 292 -13.43 -32.36 -21.77
C ALA A 292 -14.85 -32.43 -22.33
N GLY A 293 -15.07 -31.79 -23.47
CA GLY A 293 -16.17 -32.06 -24.38
C GLY A 293 -15.89 -33.39 -25.05
N ALA A 294 -15.94 -34.47 -24.26
CA ALA A 294 -16.16 -35.79 -24.81
C ALA A 294 -17.58 -35.78 -25.40
N THR A 295 -17.64 -35.54 -26.71
CA THR A 295 -18.62 -36.08 -27.65
C THR A 295 -19.80 -36.81 -27.01
N LEU A 296 -20.91 -36.09 -26.82
CA LEU A 296 -22.26 -36.67 -26.85
C LEU A 296 -22.88 -36.30 -28.20
N ALA A 297 -22.31 -36.85 -29.26
CA ALA A 297 -23.02 -37.04 -30.52
C ALA A 297 -23.64 -38.45 -30.47
N ASP A 298 -24.91 -38.53 -30.85
CA ASP A 298 -25.73 -39.73 -31.07
C ASP A 298 -26.16 -40.55 -29.85
N ALA A 299 -27.26 -40.10 -29.22
CA ALA A 299 -28.24 -41.01 -28.61
C ALA A 299 -29.56 -40.92 -29.41
N PRO A 300 -30.11 -42.04 -29.92
CA PRO A 300 -31.29 -42.01 -30.79
C PRO A 300 -32.54 -41.69 -29.97
N LYS A 301 -33.38 -40.78 -30.50
CA LYS A 301 -34.69 -40.42 -29.93
C LYS A 301 -35.57 -41.67 -29.85
N LYS A 302 -35.93 -42.06 -28.62
CA LYS A 302 -36.89 -43.13 -28.35
C LYS A 302 -38.31 -42.59 -28.55
N ASN A 303 -38.99 -43.08 -29.59
CA ASN A 303 -40.40 -42.79 -29.87
C ASN A 303 -41.29 -43.20 -28.68
N ARG A 304 -42.17 -42.30 -28.25
CA ARG A 304 -43.21 -42.55 -27.23
C ARG A 304 -44.53 -42.81 -27.96
N PRO A 305 -45.30 -43.88 -27.64
CA PRO A 305 -46.61 -44.10 -28.26
C PRO A 305 -47.69 -43.25 -27.57
N ASP A 306 -48.58 -42.71 -28.38
CA ASP A 306 -49.79 -41.97 -27.99
C ASP A 306 -50.82 -42.90 -27.33
N HIS A 307 -51.38 -42.48 -26.19
CA HIS A 307 -52.62 -43.03 -25.63
C HIS A 307 -53.66 -41.89 -25.58
N PRO A 308 -54.91 -42.12 -26.04
CA PRO A 308 -55.94 -41.10 -26.07
C PRO A 308 -56.69 -41.00 -24.73
N ASP A 309 -56.95 -39.76 -24.29
CA ASP A 309 -57.81 -39.44 -23.15
C ASP A 309 -59.26 -39.17 -23.64
N PRO A 310 -60.28 -39.91 -23.19
CA PRO A 310 -61.65 -39.74 -23.65
C PRO A 310 -62.50 -39.03 -22.58
N SER A 311 -62.45 -37.69 -22.48
CA SER A 311 -63.55 -36.91 -21.89
C SER A 311 -63.33 -35.40 -21.96
N ALA A 312 -63.67 -34.80 -23.11
CA ALA A 312 -64.00 -33.37 -23.17
C ALA A 312 -65.02 -33.13 -24.29
N GLN A 313 -66.30 -33.24 -23.94
CA GLN A 313 -67.42 -32.82 -24.78
C GLN A 313 -67.57 -31.28 -24.77
N GLN A 314 -67.63 -30.70 -25.98
CA GLN A 314 -68.58 -29.67 -26.48
C GLN A 314 -68.74 -28.35 -25.67
N LEU A 315 -68.42 -27.13 -26.16
CA LEU A 315 -68.97 -26.26 -27.25
C LEU A 315 -69.08 -24.81 -26.63
N PRO A 316 -69.33 -23.69 -27.36
CA PRO A 316 -68.69 -23.14 -28.55
C PRO A 316 -68.30 -21.63 -28.47
N ARG A 317 -67.36 -21.26 -29.37
CA ARG A 317 -67.10 -20.00 -30.12
C ARG A 317 -67.79 -18.67 -29.73
N ASN A 318 -66.96 -17.63 -29.54
CA ASN A 318 -67.34 -16.20 -29.55
C ASN A 318 -67.72 -15.67 -30.95
N PRO A 319 -68.60 -14.64 -31.05
CA PRO A 319 -69.03 -14.00 -32.30
C PRO A 319 -68.11 -12.83 -32.75
N PRO A 320 -68.27 -12.31 -33.99
CA PRO A 320 -67.33 -11.40 -34.67
C PRO A 320 -67.61 -9.89 -34.41
N PRO A 321 -66.75 -8.95 -34.88
CA PRO A 321 -66.84 -7.54 -34.50
C PRO A 321 -67.80 -6.71 -35.37
N ARG A 322 -68.46 -5.74 -34.72
CA ARG A 322 -69.34 -4.67 -35.22
C ARG A 322 -69.21 -3.52 -34.18
N ASP A 323 -69.05 -2.22 -34.48
CA ASP A 323 -69.51 -1.38 -35.59
C ASP A 323 -68.58 -0.16 -35.80
N PHE A 324 -68.77 0.47 -36.98
CA PHE A 324 -68.29 1.78 -37.41
C PHE A 324 -69.09 2.94 -36.76
N PHE A 325 -68.39 3.98 -36.31
CA PHE A 325 -68.47 5.38 -36.79
C PHE A 325 -67.24 6.15 -36.31
#